data_AF-A0A8C0B450-F1
#
_entry.id   AF-A0A8C0B450-F1
#
_cell.length_a   1.000
_cell.length_b   1.000
_cell.length_c   1.000
_cell.angle_alpha   90.00
_cell.angle_beta   90.00
_cell.angle_gamma   90.00
#
_symmetry.space_group_name_H-M   'P 1'
#
loop_
_entity.id
_entity.type
_entity.pdbx_description
1 polymer ?
#
loop_
_entity_poly.entity_id
_entity_poly.type
_entity_poly.pdbx_seq_one_letter_code
_entity_poly.pdbx_strand_id
1 'polypeptide(L)'
;MAVQAVHLEADAFLVCLNHALSTEKEEVMGLCIGEVDTSRIVHIHSVIILRRSDKRKDRVEISPEQLSAASTEAERLAEMTGRPMRVVGWYHSHPHITVWPSHVDVRTQAMYQMMDQGFVGLIFSCFIEDKNTKTGRILYTCFQSIQAQKSSEYERIEIPIHVVPHETIGKVCLESAVELPKILCQEEQDAYRRIHSLTHLDSVTKIHNGSGKDFFFACENPGCCSQRQNSRVLSRGWFGSNFR
;
A
#
# COMPACT_ATOMS: atom_id res chain seq x y z
N MET A 1 15.46 -10.04 -18.91
CA MET A 1 14.26 -10.66 -19.52
C MET A 1 13.14 -10.56 -18.50
N ALA A 2 11.91 -10.27 -18.93
CA ALA A 2 10.77 -10.13 -18.03
C ALA A 2 10.38 -11.45 -17.36
N VAL A 3 9.68 -11.34 -16.23
CA VAL A 3 9.02 -12.43 -15.51
C VAL A 3 7.95 -13.06 -16.41
N GLN A 4 7.73 -14.37 -16.29
CA GLN A 4 6.73 -15.08 -17.12
C GLN A 4 5.32 -14.98 -16.55
N ALA A 5 5.18 -15.11 -15.24
CA ALA A 5 3.91 -15.05 -14.53
C ALA A 5 4.13 -14.69 -13.05
N VAL A 6 3.07 -14.23 -12.40
CA VAL A 6 3.01 -14.01 -10.95
C VAL A 6 1.90 -14.89 -10.37
N HIS A 7 2.27 -15.68 -9.37
CA HIS A 7 1.35 -16.46 -8.55
C HIS A 7 1.19 -15.75 -7.21
N LEU A 8 0.03 -15.16 -6.98
CA LEU A 8 -0.31 -14.46 -5.75
C LEU A 8 -1.19 -15.34 -4.88
N GLU A 9 -0.73 -15.69 -3.68
CA GLU A 9 -1.58 -16.45 -2.76
C GLU A 9 -2.85 -15.67 -2.38
N ALA A 10 -3.97 -16.37 -2.27
CA ALA A 10 -5.27 -15.78 -1.93
C ALA A 10 -5.23 -15.00 -0.60
N ASP A 11 -4.43 -15.46 0.36
CA ASP A 11 -4.24 -14.79 1.65
C ASP A 11 -3.55 -13.43 1.49
N ALA A 12 -2.47 -13.38 0.71
CA ALA A 12 -1.76 -12.15 0.40
C ALA A 12 -2.66 -11.19 -0.41
N PHE A 13 -3.43 -11.72 -1.37
CA PHE A 13 -4.43 -10.95 -2.11
C PHE A 13 -5.48 -10.32 -1.17
N LEU A 14 -5.97 -11.08 -0.19
CA LEU A 14 -6.93 -10.58 0.80
C LEU A 14 -6.35 -9.42 1.61
N VAL A 15 -5.10 -9.51 2.06
CA VAL A 15 -4.43 -8.43 2.80
C VAL A 15 -4.26 -7.18 1.92
N CYS A 16 -3.79 -7.35 0.69
CA CYS A 16 -3.66 -6.25 -0.27
C CYS A 16 -5.00 -5.55 -0.53
N LEU A 17 -6.05 -6.34 -0.75
CA LEU A 17 -7.38 -5.82 -1.06
C LEU A 17 -7.98 -5.08 0.14
N ASN A 18 -7.89 -5.64 1.34
CA ASN A 18 -8.35 -4.98 2.56
C ASN A 18 -7.60 -3.66 2.79
N HIS A 19 -6.30 -3.62 2.50
CA HIS A 19 -5.53 -2.40 2.57
C HIS A 19 -5.95 -1.38 1.51
N ALA A 20 -6.14 -1.79 0.27
CA ALA A 20 -6.60 -0.92 -0.83
C ALA A 20 -7.99 -0.33 -0.58
N LEU A 21 -8.87 -1.08 0.09
CA LEU A 21 -10.21 -0.63 0.47
C LEU A 21 -10.24 0.19 1.77
N SER A 22 -9.10 0.39 2.45
CA SER A 22 -9.05 1.13 3.72
C SER A 22 -9.22 2.65 3.59
N THR A 23 -9.09 3.18 2.36
CA THR A 23 -9.26 4.61 2.05
C THR A 23 -9.53 4.81 0.56
N GLU A 24 -10.47 5.71 0.25
CA GLU A 24 -10.75 6.15 -1.12
C GLU A 24 -10.04 7.50 -1.45
N LYS A 25 -9.45 8.15 -0.45
CA LYS A 25 -8.97 9.55 -0.57
C LYS A 25 -7.49 9.65 -0.95
N GLU A 26 -6.73 8.61 -0.68
CA GLU A 26 -5.28 8.57 -0.88
C GLU A 26 -4.91 7.16 -1.33
N GLU A 27 -3.88 7.04 -2.15
CA GLU A 27 -3.36 5.74 -2.56
C GLU A 27 -2.60 5.12 -1.38
N VAL A 28 -2.81 3.84 -1.14
CA VAL A 28 -2.02 3.05 -0.20
C VAL A 28 -0.92 2.30 -0.93
N MET A 29 0.08 1.82 -0.19
CA MET A 29 1.20 1.07 -0.76
C MET A 29 1.73 -0.01 0.19
N GLY A 30 2.38 -1.03 -0.37
CA GLY A 30 3.06 -2.05 0.40
C GLY A 30 4.07 -2.84 -0.42
N LEU A 31 4.78 -3.73 0.25
CA LEU A 31 5.77 -4.62 -0.34
C LEU A 31 5.26 -6.06 -0.36
N CYS A 32 5.71 -6.82 -1.35
CA CYS A 32 5.39 -8.23 -1.54
C CYS A 32 6.59 -9.09 -1.16
N ILE A 33 6.36 -10.08 -0.29
CA ILE A 33 7.36 -11.07 0.10
C ILE A 33 7.03 -12.39 -0.55
N GLY A 34 8.05 -12.99 -1.13
CA GLY A 34 7.90 -14.18 -1.92
C GLY A 34 9.21 -14.80 -2.33
N GLU A 35 9.12 -15.68 -3.31
CA GLU A 35 10.27 -16.29 -3.95
C GLU A 35 10.12 -16.22 -5.48
N VAL A 36 11.22 -16.45 -6.18
CA VAL A 36 11.23 -16.48 -7.64
C VAL A 36 11.78 -17.83 -8.07
N ASP A 37 10.97 -18.58 -8.79
CA ASP A 37 11.35 -19.89 -9.31
C ASP A 37 12.35 -19.74 -10.48
N THR A 38 13.09 -20.82 -10.74
CA THR A 38 13.97 -21.03 -11.90
C THR A 38 13.27 -20.76 -13.23
N SER A 39 11.96 -21.01 -13.31
CA SER A 39 11.12 -20.71 -14.47
C SER A 39 10.78 -19.22 -14.64
N ARG A 40 11.32 -18.35 -13.77
CA ARG A 40 10.98 -16.91 -13.67
C ARG A 40 9.50 -16.67 -13.40
N ILE A 41 8.92 -17.50 -12.54
CA ILE A 41 7.59 -17.29 -11.97
C ILE A 41 7.79 -16.70 -10.57
N VAL A 42 7.13 -15.59 -10.28
CA VAL A 42 7.18 -14.96 -8.96
C VAL A 42 6.04 -15.52 -8.11
N HIS A 43 6.37 -16.08 -6.95
CA HIS A 43 5.39 -16.58 -5.99
C HIS A 43 5.32 -15.63 -4.81
N ILE A 44 4.19 -14.96 -4.61
CA ILE A 44 3.96 -14.01 -3.52
C ILE A 44 3.16 -14.72 -2.42
N HIS A 45 3.78 -14.86 -1.25
CA HIS A 45 3.21 -15.56 -0.10
C HIS A 45 2.61 -14.62 0.94
N SER A 46 3.21 -13.46 1.14
CA SER A 46 2.75 -12.48 2.12
C SER A 46 3.10 -11.06 1.68
N VAL A 47 2.55 -10.09 2.40
CA VAL A 47 2.77 -8.67 2.12
C VAL A 47 3.05 -7.89 3.40
N ILE A 48 3.81 -6.81 3.24
CA ILE A 48 4.05 -5.81 4.28
C ILE A 48 3.30 -4.54 3.90
N ILE A 49 2.45 -4.07 4.80
CA ILE A 49 1.75 -2.80 4.66
C ILE A 49 2.72 -1.69 5.04
N LEU A 50 2.92 -0.73 4.13
CA LEU A 50 3.81 0.41 4.36
C LEU A 50 3.01 1.67 4.65
N ARG A 51 3.57 2.49 5.54
CA ARG A 51 3.09 3.85 5.78
C ARG A 51 3.68 4.79 4.73
N ARG A 52 2.83 5.59 4.08
CA ARG A 52 3.28 6.70 3.23
C ARG A 52 3.75 7.88 4.08
N SER A 53 5.00 8.28 3.88
CA SER A 53 5.56 9.53 4.43
C SER A 53 5.19 10.74 3.56
N ASP A 54 5.16 10.58 2.23
CA ASP A 54 4.74 11.61 1.26
C ASP A 54 3.34 11.29 0.70
N LYS A 55 2.39 12.21 0.88
CA LYS A 55 0.98 12.08 0.50
C LYS A 55 0.61 12.80 -0.79
N ARG A 56 1.59 13.25 -1.56
CA ARG A 56 1.36 13.86 -2.88
C ARG A 56 0.80 12.82 -3.85
N LYS A 57 -0.09 13.28 -4.75
CA LYS A 57 -0.65 12.44 -5.82
C LYS A 57 0.48 11.94 -6.73
N ASP A 58 0.35 10.72 -7.23
CA ASP A 58 1.24 10.10 -8.21
C ASP A 58 2.71 9.93 -7.76
N ARG A 59 3.01 10.05 -6.46
CA ARG A 59 4.37 9.88 -5.93
C ARG A 59 4.43 8.77 -4.88
N VAL A 60 4.53 7.54 -5.38
CA VAL A 60 4.71 6.34 -4.57
C VAL A 60 6.17 5.90 -4.65
N GLU A 61 6.96 6.26 -3.65
CA GLU A 61 8.37 5.85 -3.51
C GLU A 61 8.54 5.18 -2.16
N ILE A 62 9.13 3.98 -2.14
CA ILE A 62 9.50 3.27 -0.92
C ILE A 62 10.87 3.78 -0.47
N SER A 63 10.99 4.18 0.80
CA SER A 63 12.27 4.65 1.33
C SER A 63 13.29 3.51 1.48
N PRO A 64 14.61 3.78 1.38
CA PRO A 64 15.63 2.76 1.61
C PRO A 64 15.51 2.08 2.98
N GLU A 65 15.08 2.80 4.00
CA GLU A 65 14.86 2.27 5.35
C GLU A 65 13.69 1.29 5.37
N GLN A 66 12.62 1.57 4.63
CA GLN A 66 11.48 0.66 4.49
C GLN A 66 11.86 -0.61 3.71
N LEU A 67 12.66 -0.47 2.65
CA LEU A 67 13.21 -1.63 1.93
C LEU A 67 14.10 -2.47 2.84
N SER A 68 14.98 -1.83 3.62
CA SER A 68 15.85 -2.53 4.58
C SER A 68 15.03 -3.28 5.63
N ALA A 69 14.01 -2.64 6.23
CA ALA A 69 13.15 -3.29 7.21
C ALA A 69 12.38 -4.47 6.61
N ALA A 70 11.90 -4.33 5.37
CA ALA A 70 11.22 -5.41 4.66
C ALA A 70 12.16 -6.58 4.32
N SER A 71 13.42 -6.31 3.98
CA SER A 71 14.44 -7.34 3.78
C SER A 71 14.71 -8.12 5.07
N THR A 72 14.86 -7.44 6.21
CA THR A 72 15.01 -8.09 7.52
C THR A 72 13.80 -8.97 7.86
N GLU A 73 12.60 -8.50 7.57
CA GLU A 73 11.38 -9.30 7.78
C GLU A 73 11.32 -10.51 6.84
N ALA A 74 11.75 -10.36 5.58
CA ALA A 74 11.83 -11.47 4.64
C ALA A 74 12.84 -12.54 5.10
N GLU A 75 14.00 -12.15 5.63
CA GLU A 75 14.99 -13.06 6.23
C GLU A 75 14.39 -13.83 7.41
N ARG A 76 13.70 -13.15 8.31
CA ARG A 76 12.99 -13.78 9.44
C ARG A 76 11.96 -14.81 8.96
N LEU A 77 11.19 -14.47 7.92
CA LEU A 77 10.22 -15.39 7.32
C LEU A 77 10.89 -16.57 6.61
N ALA A 78 12.04 -16.35 5.99
CA ALA A 78 12.82 -17.41 5.34
C ALA A 78 13.28 -18.45 6.38
N GLU A 79 13.84 -18.00 7.50
CA GLU A 79 14.25 -18.88 8.60
C GLU A 79 13.08 -19.65 9.20
N MET A 80 11.93 -18.98 9.40
CA MET A 80 10.75 -19.62 9.99
C MET A 80 10.07 -20.65 9.09
N THR A 81 10.05 -20.41 7.77
CA THR A 81 9.35 -21.26 6.81
C THR A 81 10.26 -22.28 6.13
N GLY A 82 11.59 -22.11 6.25
CA GLY A 82 12.57 -22.91 5.51
C GLY A 82 12.56 -22.64 4.00
N ARG A 83 11.99 -21.51 3.56
CA ARG A 83 11.85 -21.13 2.15
C ARG A 83 12.72 -19.91 1.85
N PRO A 84 13.21 -19.73 0.61
CA PRO A 84 14.05 -18.59 0.22
C PRO A 84 13.23 -17.29 0.05
N MET A 85 12.58 -16.83 1.13
CA MET A 85 11.73 -15.65 1.15
C MET A 85 12.57 -14.38 0.98
N ARG A 86 12.13 -13.49 0.09
CA ARG A 86 12.74 -12.19 -0.19
C ARG A 86 11.68 -11.18 -0.61
N VAL A 87 12.04 -9.91 -0.66
CA VAL A 87 11.19 -8.89 -1.29
C VAL A 87 11.20 -9.12 -2.81
N VAL A 88 10.03 -9.35 -3.39
CA VAL A 88 9.87 -9.71 -4.82
C VAL A 88 9.04 -8.71 -5.61
N GLY A 89 8.40 -7.76 -4.94
CA GLY A 89 7.58 -6.77 -5.61
C GLY A 89 6.98 -5.76 -4.66
N TRP A 90 6.11 -4.94 -5.21
CA TRP A 90 5.38 -3.89 -4.50
C TRP A 90 3.97 -3.79 -5.03
N TYR A 91 3.08 -3.19 -4.24
CA TYR A 91 1.73 -2.88 -4.69
C TYR A 91 1.32 -1.49 -4.23
N HIS A 92 0.40 -0.88 -4.99
CA HIS A 92 -0.34 0.30 -4.56
C HIS A 92 -1.77 0.28 -5.08
N SER A 93 -2.59 1.22 -4.60
CA SER A 93 -3.99 1.33 -4.99
C SER A 93 -4.28 2.56 -5.85
N HIS A 94 -5.17 2.45 -6.82
CA HIS A 94 -5.74 3.57 -7.57
C HIS A 94 -7.23 3.77 -7.21
N PRO A 95 -7.57 4.58 -6.19
CA PRO A 95 -8.96 4.86 -5.87
C PRO A 95 -9.59 5.75 -6.94
N HIS A 96 -10.76 5.36 -7.45
CA HIS A 96 -11.52 6.08 -8.50
C HIS A 96 -10.76 6.35 -9.82
N ILE A 97 -9.61 5.70 -10.03
CA ILE A 97 -8.78 5.82 -11.22
C ILE A 97 -8.57 4.43 -11.82
N THR A 98 -8.29 4.36 -13.12
CA THR A 98 -8.07 3.11 -13.85
C THR A 98 -6.90 2.31 -13.27
N VAL A 99 -6.92 0.99 -13.49
CA VAL A 99 -5.88 0.06 -13.03
C VAL A 99 -4.55 0.18 -13.76
N TRP A 100 -4.50 0.97 -14.84
CA TRP A 100 -3.29 1.11 -15.66
C TRP A 100 -2.21 1.93 -14.94
N PRO A 101 -0.93 1.51 -15.01
CA PRO A 101 0.16 2.25 -14.40
C PRO A 101 0.35 3.61 -15.09
N SER A 102 0.57 4.65 -14.30
CA SER A 102 0.96 5.97 -14.78
C SER A 102 2.41 5.97 -15.27
N HIS A 103 2.84 7.06 -15.92
CA HIS A 103 4.25 7.24 -16.31
C HIS A 103 5.19 7.25 -15.10
N VAL A 104 4.72 7.71 -13.94
CA VAL A 104 5.51 7.70 -12.70
C VAL A 104 5.66 6.27 -12.20
N ASP A 105 4.57 5.48 -12.20
CA ASP A 105 4.61 4.07 -11.78
C ASP A 105 5.57 3.25 -12.64
N VAL A 106 5.54 3.43 -13.96
CA VAL A 106 6.44 2.73 -14.89
C VAL A 106 7.90 3.11 -14.64
N ARG A 107 8.18 4.39 -14.35
CA ARG A 107 9.54 4.85 -14.02
C ARG A 107 10.02 4.30 -12.67
N THR A 108 9.18 4.35 -11.64
CA THR A 108 9.49 3.80 -10.32
C THR A 108 9.73 2.29 -10.42
N GLN A 109 8.90 1.57 -11.15
CA GLN A 109 9.07 0.14 -11.42
C GLN A 109 10.40 -0.15 -12.14
N ALA A 110 10.79 0.68 -13.12
CA ALA A 110 12.09 0.54 -13.78
C ALA A 110 13.27 0.75 -12.82
N MET A 111 13.16 1.70 -11.88
CA MET A 111 14.16 1.91 -10.83
C MET A 111 14.27 0.69 -9.91
N TYR A 112 13.16 0.09 -9.50
CA TYR A 112 13.21 -1.14 -8.70
C TYR A 112 13.82 -2.31 -9.48
N GLN A 113 13.56 -2.40 -10.79
CA GLN A 113 14.17 -3.42 -11.64
C GLN A 113 15.68 -3.27 -11.82
N MET A 114 16.25 -2.07 -11.63
CA MET A 114 17.70 -1.89 -11.58
C MET A 114 18.34 -2.63 -10.40
N MET A 115 17.60 -2.79 -9.29
CA MET A 115 18.05 -3.53 -8.11
C MET A 115 17.76 -5.02 -8.24
N ASP A 116 16.58 -5.39 -8.71
CA ASP A 116 16.21 -6.79 -8.99
C ASP A 116 15.36 -6.90 -10.25
N GLN A 117 15.88 -7.58 -11.26
CA GLN A 117 15.18 -7.81 -12.53
C GLN A 117 13.89 -8.63 -12.37
N GLY A 118 13.78 -9.42 -11.31
CA GLY A 118 12.57 -10.19 -10.96
C GLY A 118 11.49 -9.37 -10.27
N PHE A 119 11.73 -8.09 -9.96
CA PHE A 119 10.80 -7.26 -9.20
C PHE A 119 9.54 -6.93 -10.02
N VAL A 120 8.36 -7.08 -9.42
CA VAL A 120 7.06 -6.85 -10.07
C VAL A 120 6.23 -5.78 -9.35
N GLY A 121 5.43 -5.04 -10.10
CA GLY A 121 4.48 -4.06 -9.57
C GLY A 121 3.05 -4.54 -9.70
N LEU A 122 2.25 -4.39 -8.65
CA LEU A 122 0.81 -4.67 -8.65
C LEU A 122 0.01 -3.39 -8.41
N ILE A 123 -1.11 -3.24 -9.11
CA ILE A 123 -2.03 -2.11 -8.92
C ILE A 123 -3.42 -2.61 -8.62
N PHE A 124 -4.04 -2.08 -7.57
CA PHE A 124 -5.43 -2.34 -7.20
C PHE A 124 -6.28 -1.10 -7.44
N SER A 125 -7.08 -1.10 -8.49
CA SER A 125 -8.07 -0.06 -8.76
C SER A 125 -9.36 -0.37 -8.00
N CYS A 126 -9.72 0.54 -7.09
CA CYS A 126 -10.82 0.36 -6.15
C CYS A 126 -11.82 1.52 -6.26
N PHE A 127 -13.02 1.32 -5.71
CA PHE A 127 -14.08 2.33 -5.69
C PHE A 127 -14.49 2.80 -7.10
N ILE A 128 -14.42 1.91 -8.08
CA ILE A 128 -14.91 2.18 -9.44
C ILE A 128 -16.40 1.86 -9.45
N GLU A 129 -17.23 2.89 -9.62
CA GLU A 129 -18.68 2.73 -9.72
C GLU A 129 -19.16 3.32 -11.05
N ASP A 130 -19.90 2.51 -11.81
CA ASP A 130 -20.65 3.03 -12.94
C ASP A 130 -21.97 3.60 -12.45
N LYS A 131 -22.08 4.93 -12.47
CA LYS A 131 -23.26 5.68 -12.00
C LYS A 131 -24.56 5.29 -12.72
N ASN A 132 -24.48 4.80 -13.95
CA ASN A 132 -25.66 4.42 -14.73
C ASN A 132 -26.16 3.02 -14.33
N THR A 133 -25.24 2.08 -14.12
CA THR A 133 -25.57 0.66 -13.81
C THR A 133 -25.53 0.34 -12.32
N LYS A 134 -25.07 1.27 -11.46
CA LYS A 134 -24.83 1.09 -10.02
C LYS A 134 -23.98 -0.14 -9.70
N THR A 135 -23.07 -0.49 -10.61
CA THR A 135 -22.19 -1.65 -10.47
C THR A 135 -20.83 -1.20 -9.97
N GLY A 136 -20.44 -1.70 -8.80
CA GLY A 136 -19.09 -1.54 -8.25
C GLY A 136 -18.11 -2.51 -8.91
N ARG A 137 -16.90 -2.05 -9.19
CA ARG A 137 -15.82 -2.85 -9.77
C ARG A 137 -14.54 -2.66 -8.97
N ILE A 138 -13.82 -3.76 -8.83
CA ILE A 138 -12.46 -3.80 -8.31
C ILE A 138 -11.64 -4.48 -9.41
N LEU A 139 -10.57 -3.82 -9.81
CA LEU A 139 -9.68 -4.29 -10.88
C LEU A 139 -8.28 -4.39 -10.31
N TYR A 140 -7.51 -5.39 -10.74
CA TYR A 140 -6.10 -5.50 -10.38
C TYR A 140 -5.28 -5.87 -11.60
N THR A 141 -4.02 -5.45 -11.62
CA THR A 141 -3.07 -5.78 -12.68
C THR A 141 -1.68 -6.00 -12.11
N CYS A 142 -0.84 -6.67 -12.88
CA CYS A 142 0.58 -6.87 -12.60
C CYS A 142 1.40 -6.43 -13.81
N PHE A 143 2.51 -5.75 -13.57
CA PHE A 143 3.34 -5.20 -14.63
C PHE A 143 4.83 -5.20 -14.27
N GLN A 144 5.65 -5.12 -15.31
CA GLN A 144 7.05 -4.72 -15.24
C GLN A 144 7.27 -3.56 -16.22
N SER A 145 8.46 -2.99 -16.18
CA SER A 145 8.92 -1.96 -17.11
C SER A 145 10.04 -2.51 -18.00
N ILE A 146 10.00 -2.14 -19.27
CA ILE A 146 11.05 -2.45 -20.26
C ILE A 146 11.52 -1.16 -20.92
N GLN A 147 12.82 -1.07 -21.21
CA GLN A 147 13.37 0.07 -21.94
C GLN A 147 12.94 -0.01 -23.41
N ALA A 148 12.36 1.06 -23.94
CA ALA A 148 11.95 1.13 -25.33
C ALA A 148 13.16 1.00 -26.27
N GLN A 149 13.02 0.27 -27.38
CA GLN A 149 14.14 0.03 -28.31
C GLN A 149 14.64 1.29 -29.04
N LYS A 150 13.81 2.35 -29.08
CA LYS A 150 14.05 3.56 -29.88
C LYS A 150 14.14 4.84 -29.05
N SER A 151 13.97 4.78 -27.74
CA SER A 151 14.03 5.95 -26.85
C SER A 151 14.59 5.56 -25.47
N SER A 152 15.08 6.55 -24.71
CA SER A 152 15.46 6.35 -23.30
C SER A 152 14.24 6.27 -22.36
N GLU A 153 13.04 6.04 -22.89
CA GLU A 153 11.82 5.94 -22.12
C GLU A 153 11.52 4.48 -21.73
N TYR A 154 10.79 4.31 -20.62
CA TYR A 154 10.35 3.01 -20.15
C TYR A 154 8.89 2.80 -20.53
N GLU A 155 8.60 1.61 -21.04
CA GLU A 155 7.26 1.16 -21.39
C GLU A 155 6.81 0.07 -20.41
N ARG A 156 5.50 0.02 -20.17
CA ARG A 156 4.90 -1.04 -19.36
C ARG A 156 4.80 -2.34 -20.15
N ILE A 157 5.07 -3.46 -19.50
CA ILE A 157 4.74 -4.81 -19.98
C ILE A 157 3.81 -5.48 -18.96
N GLU A 158 2.71 -6.03 -19.43
CA GLU A 158 1.75 -6.76 -18.59
C GLU A 158 2.30 -8.14 -18.26
N ILE A 159 2.23 -8.52 -16.99
CA ILE A 159 2.62 -9.85 -16.53
C ILE A 159 1.35 -10.60 -16.11
N PRO A 160 1.11 -11.82 -16.62
CA PRO A 160 0.00 -12.65 -16.19
C PRO A 160 0.04 -12.88 -14.67
N ILE A 161 -1.09 -12.60 -14.00
CA ILE A 161 -1.25 -12.84 -12.56
C ILE A 161 -2.32 -13.90 -12.31
N HIS A 162 -1.97 -14.89 -11.50
CA HIS A 162 -2.85 -15.97 -11.07
C HIS A 162 -3.00 -15.93 -9.56
N VAL A 163 -4.25 -15.88 -9.07
CA VAL A 163 -4.53 -16.00 -7.64
C VAL A 163 -4.58 -17.48 -7.30
N VAL A 164 -3.63 -17.93 -6.47
CA VAL A 164 -3.54 -19.32 -6.03
C VAL A 164 -4.44 -19.52 -4.83
N PRO A 165 -5.42 -20.44 -4.88
CA PRO A 165 -6.32 -20.68 -3.75
C PRO A 165 -5.55 -21.22 -2.55
N HIS A 166 -5.93 -20.77 -1.37
CA HIS A 166 -5.39 -21.22 -0.09
C HIS A 166 -6.56 -21.42 0.88
N GLU A 167 -6.65 -22.58 1.53
CA GLU A 167 -7.86 -22.99 2.27
C GLU A 167 -8.05 -22.27 3.60
N THR A 168 -6.96 -21.82 4.22
CA THR A 168 -6.96 -21.20 5.55
C THR A 168 -6.05 -19.99 5.58
N ILE A 169 -6.40 -18.92 6.27
CA ILE A 169 -5.51 -17.75 6.35
C ILE A 169 -4.24 -18.09 7.12
N GLY A 170 -3.09 -18.03 6.45
CA GLY A 170 -1.78 -18.24 7.05
C GLY A 170 -1.46 -17.21 8.13
N LYS A 171 -0.73 -17.64 9.17
CA LYS A 171 -0.37 -16.80 10.33
C LYS A 171 0.31 -15.49 9.92
N VAL A 172 1.24 -15.54 8.96
CA VAL A 172 1.98 -14.35 8.48
C VAL A 172 1.03 -13.32 7.86
N CYS A 173 0.11 -13.76 7.01
CA CYS A 173 -0.87 -12.87 6.39
C CYS A 173 -1.86 -12.31 7.42
N LEU A 174 -2.25 -13.10 8.42
CA LEU A 174 -3.09 -12.63 9.51
C LEU A 174 -2.37 -11.57 10.36
N GLU A 175 -1.11 -11.79 10.70
CA GLU A 175 -0.26 -10.81 11.39
C GLU A 175 -0.17 -9.51 10.58
N SER A 176 0.13 -9.59 9.27
CA SER A 176 0.13 -8.42 8.39
C SER A 176 -1.22 -7.70 8.32
N ALA A 177 -2.34 -8.42 8.33
CA ALA A 177 -3.68 -7.82 8.31
C ALA A 177 -3.97 -6.99 9.56
N VAL A 178 -3.54 -7.46 10.74
CA VAL A 178 -3.77 -6.76 12.02
C VAL A 178 -2.77 -5.63 12.28
N GLU A 179 -1.72 -5.50 11.47
CA GLU A 179 -0.81 -4.35 11.51
C GLU A 179 -1.44 -3.07 10.95
N LEU A 180 -2.42 -3.18 10.05
CA LEU A 180 -3.03 -2.00 9.43
C LEU A 180 -3.63 -1.02 10.46
N PRO A 181 -4.50 -1.42 11.41
CA PRO A 181 -4.99 -0.53 12.46
C PRO A 181 -3.85 0.10 13.28
N LYS A 182 -2.80 -0.67 13.61
CA LYS A 182 -1.66 -0.17 14.38
C LYS A 182 -0.89 0.92 13.63
N ILE A 183 -0.62 0.70 12.34
CA ILE A 183 0.06 1.67 11.47
C ILE A 183 -0.74 2.98 11.39
N LEU A 184 -2.06 2.88 11.25
CA LEU A 184 -2.96 4.02 11.15
C LEU A 184 -3.05 4.80 12.46
N CYS A 185 -3.16 4.10 13.58
CA CYS A 185 -3.10 4.67 14.92
C CYS A 185 -1.77 5.41 15.14
N GLN A 186 -0.64 4.79 14.81
CA GLN A 186 0.68 5.40 14.91
C GLN A 186 0.80 6.65 14.03
N GLU A 187 0.18 6.64 12.85
CA GLU A 187 0.20 7.78 11.95
C GLU A 187 -0.45 9.03 12.55
N GLU A 188 -1.65 8.86 13.11
CA GLU A 188 -2.36 9.95 13.77
C GLU A 188 -1.65 10.39 15.06
N GLN A 189 -1.07 9.46 15.83
CA GLN A 189 -0.27 9.80 17.01
C GLN A 189 0.93 10.67 16.65
N ASP A 190 1.66 10.36 15.59
CA ASP A 190 2.81 11.16 15.16
C ASP A 190 2.39 12.52 14.63
N ALA A 191 1.27 12.60 13.90
CA ALA A 191 0.70 13.87 13.46
C ALA A 191 0.33 14.75 14.66
N TYR A 192 -0.33 14.16 15.66
CA TYR A 192 -0.68 14.85 16.89
C TYR A 192 0.56 15.31 17.68
N ARG A 193 1.58 14.44 17.83
CA ARG A 193 2.84 14.79 18.51
C ARG A 193 3.54 15.97 17.85
N ARG A 194 3.59 16.02 16.52
CA ARG A 194 4.16 17.16 15.78
C ARG A 194 3.44 18.46 16.13
N ILE A 195 2.11 18.45 16.13
CA ILE A 195 1.31 19.65 16.44
C ILE A 195 1.45 20.02 17.93
N HIS A 196 1.44 19.05 18.83
CA HIS A 196 1.61 19.29 20.26
C HIS A 196 3.01 19.84 20.60
N SER A 197 4.04 19.51 19.81
CA SER A 197 5.39 20.06 20.01
C SER A 197 5.47 21.58 19.78
N LEU A 198 4.46 22.18 19.14
CA LEU A 198 4.33 23.63 18.98
C LEU A 198 3.91 24.27 20.31
N THR A 199 4.89 24.77 21.05
CA THR A 199 4.71 25.34 22.39
C THR A 199 3.88 26.63 22.41
N HIS A 200 3.82 27.35 21.28
CA HIS A 200 3.12 28.62 21.14
C HIS A 200 1.59 28.50 20.99
N LEU A 201 1.06 27.27 20.87
CA LEU A 201 -0.38 27.06 20.74
C LEU A 201 -1.10 27.36 22.06
N ASP A 202 -2.20 28.10 21.97
CA ASP A 202 -3.06 28.43 23.08
C ASP A 202 -3.84 27.20 23.59
N SER A 203 -4.37 27.30 24.80
CA SER A 203 -5.06 26.20 25.47
C SER A 203 -6.33 25.76 24.74
N VAL A 204 -7.05 26.66 24.06
CA VAL A 204 -8.26 26.30 23.30
C VAL A 204 -7.87 25.49 22.08
N THR A 205 -6.84 25.90 21.35
CA THR A 205 -6.30 25.13 20.22
C THR A 205 -5.79 23.75 20.66
N LYS A 206 -5.16 23.64 21.84
CA LYS A 206 -4.74 22.32 22.38
C LYS A 206 -5.93 21.40 22.69
N ILE A 207 -7.00 21.92 23.30
CA ILE A 207 -8.23 21.17 23.57
C ILE A 207 -8.93 20.77 22.26
N HIS A 208 -8.99 21.68 21.30
CA HIS A 208 -9.54 21.42 19.96
C HIS A 208 -8.79 20.28 19.26
N ASN A 209 -7.46 20.34 19.24
CA ASN A 209 -6.61 19.31 18.65
C ASN A 209 -6.70 17.97 19.40
N GLY A 210 -6.84 18.00 20.73
CA GLY A 210 -7.05 16.82 21.56
C GLY A 210 -8.39 16.13 21.28
N SER A 211 -9.46 16.91 21.15
CA SER A 211 -10.80 16.40 20.83
C SER A 211 -10.83 15.68 19.47
N GLY A 212 -10.11 16.20 18.48
CA GLY A 212 -9.97 15.55 17.17
C GLY A 212 -9.23 14.19 17.24
N LYS A 213 -8.24 14.08 18.13
CA LYS A 213 -7.50 12.83 18.38
C LYS A 213 -8.38 11.80 19.09
N ASP A 214 -9.07 12.18 20.15
CA ASP A 214 -9.88 11.25 20.95
C ASP A 214 -11.09 10.73 20.16
N PHE A 215 -11.70 11.56 19.32
CA PHE A 215 -12.75 11.12 18.40
C PHE A 215 -12.25 10.10 17.37
N PHE A 216 -11.01 10.24 16.90
CA PHE A 216 -10.41 9.26 16.00
C PHE A 216 -10.21 7.90 16.69
N PHE A 217 -9.67 7.89 17.91
CA PHE A 217 -9.44 6.66 18.68
C PHE A 217 -10.73 5.99 19.18
N ALA A 218 -11.77 6.76 19.51
CA ALA A 218 -13.06 6.19 19.91
C ALA A 218 -13.77 5.45 18.76
N CYS A 219 -13.53 5.87 17.51
CA CYS A 219 -14.08 5.23 16.31
C CYS A 219 -13.28 3.99 15.84
N GLU A 220 -12.14 3.66 16.46
CA GLU A 220 -11.38 2.43 16.18
C GLU A 220 -12.00 1.15 16.79
N ASN A 221 -13.15 1.26 17.46
CA ASN A 221 -13.99 0.08 17.75
C ASN A 221 -14.44 -0.58 16.42
N PRO A 222 -14.52 -1.93 16.34
CA PRO A 222 -14.54 -2.71 15.10
C PRO A 222 -15.72 -2.47 14.14
N GLY A 223 -16.64 -1.54 14.44
CA GLY A 223 -17.77 -1.19 13.59
C GLY A 223 -17.47 -0.18 12.48
N CYS A 224 -16.28 0.44 12.41
CA CYS A 224 -16.11 1.66 11.62
C CYS A 224 -14.77 1.85 10.90
N CYS A 225 -14.35 0.87 10.07
CA CYS A 225 -13.60 1.25 8.87
C CYS A 225 -14.44 2.11 7.90
N SER A 226 -15.78 2.06 8.00
CA SER A 226 -16.72 2.83 7.17
C SER A 226 -16.91 4.31 7.57
N GLN A 227 -16.69 4.71 8.83
CA GLN A 227 -16.86 6.11 9.27
C GLN A 227 -15.63 7.01 9.06
N ARG A 228 -14.54 6.46 8.52
CA ARG A 228 -13.29 7.18 8.21
C ARG A 228 -13.46 8.39 7.28
N GLN A 229 -14.50 8.39 6.46
CA GLN A 229 -14.71 9.42 5.44
C GLN A 229 -15.15 10.77 6.01
N ASN A 230 -15.94 10.78 7.09
CA ASN A 230 -16.43 12.03 7.70
C ASN A 230 -15.47 12.61 8.76
N SER A 231 -14.73 11.77 9.49
CA SER A 231 -13.81 12.25 10.53
C SER A 231 -12.57 12.98 9.97
N ARG A 232 -12.06 12.56 8.80
CA ARG A 232 -10.90 13.21 8.15
C ARG A 232 -11.23 14.54 7.46
N VAL A 233 -12.49 14.80 7.09
CA VAL A 233 -12.91 16.13 6.57
C VAL A 233 -12.93 17.15 7.70
N LEU A 234 -13.36 16.74 8.89
CA LEU A 234 -13.23 17.55 10.08
C LEU A 234 -11.75 17.80 10.38
N SER A 235 -10.89 16.77 10.50
CA SER A 235 -9.47 17.03 10.82
C SER A 235 -8.73 17.90 9.79
N ARG A 236 -8.90 17.71 8.47
CA ARG A 236 -8.21 18.55 7.46
C ARG A 236 -8.82 19.94 7.28
N GLY A 237 -10.13 20.10 7.48
CA GLY A 237 -10.76 21.42 7.60
C GLY A 237 -10.39 22.15 8.89
N TRP A 238 -10.04 21.41 9.94
CA TRP A 238 -9.75 21.92 11.28
C TRP A 238 -8.27 22.28 11.50
N PHE A 239 -7.33 21.58 10.84
CA PHE A 239 -5.90 21.91 10.90
C PHE A 239 -5.44 22.91 9.82
N GLY A 240 -6.30 23.24 8.84
CA GLY A 240 -5.91 24.03 7.66
C GLY A 240 -6.51 25.43 7.55
N SER A 241 -7.42 25.85 8.41
CA SER A 241 -8.19 27.09 8.22
C SER A 241 -7.56 28.38 8.78
N ASN A 242 -6.36 28.34 9.39
CA ASN A 242 -5.67 29.54 9.89
C ASN A 242 -4.25 29.72 9.31
N PHE A 243 -4.07 29.40 8.03
CA PHE A 243 -2.95 29.93 7.24
C PHE A 243 -3.47 30.91 6.19
N ARG A 244 -3.74 32.14 6.65
CA ARG A 244 -3.59 33.38 5.89
C ARG A 244 -3.14 34.48 6.83
#